data_AF-A0A495V9R5-F1
#
_entry.id   AF-A0A495V9R5-F1
#
_cell.length_a   1.000
_cell.length_b   1.000
_cell.length_c   1.000
_cell.angle_alpha   90.00
_cell.angle_beta   90.00
_cell.angle_gamma   90.00
#
_symmetry.space_group_name_H-M   'P 1'
#
loop_
_entity.id
_entity.type
_entity.pdbx_description
1 polymer ?
#
loop_
_entity_poly.entity_id
_entity_poly.type
_entity_poly.pdbx_seq_one_letter_code
_entity_poly.pdbx_strand_id
1 'polypeptide(L)'
;MPKAEALTAASKPEHALPVAGRCVLSERRALQLGLALVMLAYVPIALVGLPLFGDGAYYFFKLALDGVPVFPNLRLGSVLAQLPTLAATRLTDDVVLLRHLFSFTYVALPVVSLLVCWSIVRERRPELILLPLLFLVANQINFSAVSELLFSLYLVWPFVLLAALAPNRRLTLIYGAVLAPLLLLLHPLGFALAGFLSLVALLNARFDRATDRTWTRAWSGLAAAFAVSAVLRVISTLVGATGYERSLTEPDAAVRYLLPETLSQGLLLPGWRSWGSWRR
;
A
#
# COMPACT_ATOMS: atom_id res chain seq x y z
N MET A 1 37.07 -39.51 33.16
CA MET A 1 36.16 -38.90 32.15
C MET A 1 36.61 -39.37 30.77
N PRO A 2 35.82 -40.21 30.07
CA PRO A 2 36.24 -40.83 28.83
C PRO A 2 36.06 -39.89 27.62
N LYS A 3 36.99 -39.98 26.67
CA LYS A 3 36.98 -39.27 25.38
C LYS A 3 35.92 -39.89 24.47
N ALA A 4 35.00 -39.06 23.98
CA ALA A 4 34.03 -39.45 22.95
C ALA A 4 34.66 -39.29 21.56
N GLU A 5 35.23 -40.38 21.04
CA GLU A 5 35.58 -40.51 19.62
C GLU A 5 34.30 -40.86 18.85
N ALA A 6 33.65 -39.84 18.31
CA ALA A 6 32.48 -40.01 17.45
C ALA A 6 32.94 -40.27 16.00
N LEU A 7 32.73 -41.52 15.57
CA LEU A 7 32.84 -42.03 14.20
C LEU A 7 32.08 -41.14 13.21
N THR A 8 32.81 -40.32 12.48
CA THR A 8 32.32 -39.64 11.27
C THR A 8 32.46 -40.61 10.09
N ALA A 9 31.45 -41.45 9.88
CA ALA A 9 31.31 -42.20 8.64
C ALA A 9 31.00 -41.21 7.51
N ALA A 10 32.04 -40.81 6.77
CA ALA A 10 31.92 -40.02 5.56
C ALA A 10 31.12 -40.81 4.53
N SER A 11 29.84 -40.45 4.36
CA SER A 11 29.06 -40.90 3.21
C SER A 11 29.74 -40.38 1.94
N LYS A 12 30.10 -41.29 1.04
CA LYS A 12 30.62 -40.93 -0.28
C LYS A 12 29.65 -39.94 -0.93
N PRO A 13 30.12 -38.81 -1.47
CA PRO A 13 29.27 -37.96 -2.27
C PRO A 13 28.78 -38.78 -3.47
N GLU A 14 27.50 -39.09 -3.51
CA GLU A 14 26.85 -39.58 -4.71
C GLU A 14 27.15 -38.57 -5.82
N HIS A 15 27.92 -39.01 -6.82
CA HIS A 15 28.09 -38.28 -8.06
C HIS A 15 26.73 -38.21 -8.76
N ALA A 16 25.94 -37.20 -8.38
CA ALA A 16 24.74 -36.82 -9.09
C ALA A 16 25.16 -36.49 -10.52
N LEU A 17 24.81 -37.38 -11.45
CA LEU A 17 25.05 -37.19 -12.87
C LEU A 17 24.45 -35.84 -13.31
N PRO A 18 25.18 -35.03 -14.08
CA PRO A 18 24.65 -33.77 -14.57
C PRO A 18 23.43 -34.06 -15.45
N VAL A 19 22.24 -33.66 -14.97
CA VAL A 19 21.00 -33.72 -15.75
C VAL A 19 21.12 -32.68 -16.87
N ALA A 20 21.67 -33.12 -18.00
CA ALA A 20 21.76 -32.33 -19.22
C ALA A 20 20.34 -31.94 -19.67
N GLY A 21 20.06 -30.63 -19.77
CA GLY A 21 18.83 -30.13 -20.40
C GLY A 21 17.93 -29.26 -19.53
N ARG A 22 18.25 -28.97 -18.27
CA ARG A 22 17.49 -27.97 -17.50
C ARG A 22 18.03 -26.57 -17.82
N CYS A 23 17.25 -25.78 -18.56
CA CYS A 23 17.46 -24.33 -18.65
C CYS A 23 17.17 -23.71 -17.28
N VAL A 24 18.17 -23.69 -16.40
CA VAL A 24 18.05 -23.06 -15.08
C VAL A 24 18.11 -21.54 -15.30
N LEU A 25 16.94 -20.89 -15.28
CA LEU A 25 16.87 -19.44 -15.15
C LEU A 25 17.60 -19.05 -13.86
N SER A 26 18.53 -18.10 -13.93
CA SER A 26 19.12 -17.54 -12.72
C SER A 26 18.03 -16.89 -11.87
N GLU A 27 18.12 -16.99 -10.55
CA GLU A 27 17.15 -16.43 -9.61
C GLU A 27 16.85 -14.96 -9.91
N ARG A 28 17.88 -14.18 -10.25
CA ARG A 28 17.75 -12.77 -10.64
C ARG A 28 16.91 -12.58 -11.90
N ARG A 29 17.08 -13.42 -12.93
CA ARG A 29 16.28 -13.37 -14.16
C ARG A 29 14.83 -13.77 -13.88
N ALA A 30 14.61 -14.78 -13.03
CA ALA A 30 13.27 -15.18 -12.61
C ALA A 30 12.55 -14.03 -11.87
N LEU A 31 13.23 -13.33 -10.96
CA LEU A 31 12.69 -12.15 -10.28
C LEU A 31 12.36 -11.01 -11.25
N GLN A 32 13.26 -10.71 -12.20
CA GLN A 32 13.02 -9.69 -13.22
C GLN A 32 11.82 -10.02 -14.10
N LEU A 33 11.70 -11.27 -14.53
CA LEU A 33 10.57 -11.73 -15.33
C LEU A 33 9.26 -11.66 -14.54
N GLY A 34 9.25 -12.14 -13.29
CA GLY A 34 8.08 -12.08 -12.40
C GLY A 34 7.63 -10.63 -12.15
N LEU A 35 8.57 -9.74 -11.88
CA LEU A 35 8.29 -8.31 -11.72
C LEU A 35 7.71 -7.71 -13.01
N ALA A 36 8.31 -8.01 -14.16
CA ALA A 36 7.81 -7.54 -15.46
C ALA A 36 6.39 -8.04 -15.75
N LEU A 37 6.12 -9.31 -15.49
CA LEU A 37 4.78 -9.90 -15.67
C LEU A 37 3.74 -9.23 -14.76
N VAL A 38 4.06 -8.98 -13.50
CA VAL A 38 3.15 -8.27 -12.58
C VAL A 38 2.91 -6.83 -13.03
N MET A 39 3.95 -6.10 -13.45
CA MET A 39 3.80 -4.75 -13.99
C MET A 39 2.99 -4.73 -15.30
N LEU A 40 3.14 -5.74 -16.16
CA LEU A 40 2.36 -5.84 -17.39
C LEU A 40 0.91 -6.24 -17.13
N ALA A 41 0.62 -7.01 -16.09
CA ALA A 41 -0.75 -7.37 -15.70
C ALA A 41 -1.62 -6.16 -15.32
N TYR A 42 -0.99 -5.04 -14.96
CA TYR A 42 -1.67 -3.77 -14.70
C TYR A 42 -2.23 -3.11 -15.98
N VAL A 43 -1.67 -3.41 -17.16
CA VAL A 43 -2.20 -2.89 -18.44
C VAL A 43 -3.62 -3.39 -18.73
N PRO A 44 -3.91 -4.71 -18.77
CA PRO A 44 -5.27 -5.17 -18.97
C PRO A 44 -6.21 -4.71 -17.84
N ILE A 45 -5.74 -4.61 -16.58
CA ILE A 45 -6.51 -4.03 -15.46
C ILE A 45 -6.99 -2.61 -15.78
N ALA A 46 -6.12 -1.75 -16.32
CA ALA A 46 -6.49 -0.39 -16.72
C ALA A 46 -7.41 -0.37 -17.96
N LEU A 47 -7.16 -1.25 -18.95
CA LEU A 47 -7.96 -1.31 -20.17
C LEU A 47 -9.40 -1.76 -19.90
N VAL A 48 -9.59 -2.79 -19.07
CA VAL A 48 -10.94 -3.25 -18.68
C VAL A 48 -11.65 -2.25 -17.76
N GLY A 49 -10.91 -1.26 -17.21
CA GLY A 49 -11.47 -0.22 -16.34
C GLY A 49 -11.70 -0.71 -14.91
N LEU A 50 -10.88 -1.64 -14.41
CA LEU A 50 -11.00 -2.11 -13.02
C LEU A 50 -10.91 -0.96 -11.99
N PRO A 51 -10.11 0.11 -12.21
CA PRO A 51 -10.14 1.29 -11.35
C PRO A 51 -11.47 2.03 -11.26
N LEU A 52 -12.42 1.75 -12.15
CA LEU A 52 -13.77 2.31 -12.08
C LEU A 52 -14.69 1.48 -11.19
N PHE A 53 -14.25 0.32 -10.69
CA PHE A 53 -15.08 -0.48 -9.80
C PHE A 53 -15.32 0.24 -8.45
N GLY A 54 -16.55 0.22 -7.96
CA GLY A 54 -16.94 0.87 -6.69
C GLY A 54 -16.82 2.40 -6.76
N ASP A 55 -16.11 2.98 -5.78
CA ASP A 55 -15.92 4.42 -5.64
C ASP A 55 -15.27 5.09 -6.88
N GLY A 56 -14.50 4.31 -7.65
CA GLY A 56 -13.80 4.84 -8.82
C GLY A 56 -14.72 5.32 -9.94
N ALA A 57 -15.84 4.63 -10.17
CA ALA A 57 -16.85 5.08 -11.14
C ALA A 57 -17.47 6.40 -10.68
N TYR A 58 -17.77 6.54 -9.39
CA TYR A 58 -18.29 7.79 -8.83
C TYR A 58 -17.29 8.93 -9.04
N TYR A 59 -16.00 8.71 -8.75
CA TYR A 59 -14.95 9.71 -8.98
C TYR A 59 -14.84 10.09 -10.45
N PHE A 60 -14.85 9.09 -11.35
CA PHE A 60 -14.77 9.31 -12.78
C PHE A 60 -15.95 10.11 -13.32
N PHE A 61 -17.19 9.72 -13.01
CA PHE A 61 -18.38 10.43 -13.52
C PHE A 61 -18.46 11.85 -12.99
N LYS A 62 -18.16 12.07 -11.70
CA LYS A 62 -18.11 13.42 -11.13
C LYS A 62 -17.05 14.28 -11.82
N LEU A 63 -15.88 13.71 -12.08
CA LEU A 63 -14.82 14.40 -12.78
C LEU A 63 -15.17 14.71 -14.25
N ALA A 64 -15.77 13.76 -14.96
CA ALA A 64 -16.11 13.87 -16.38
C ALA A 64 -17.31 14.80 -16.63
N LEU A 65 -18.32 14.77 -15.75
CA LEU A 65 -19.54 15.56 -15.90
C LEU A 65 -19.41 16.96 -15.27
N ASP A 66 -18.86 17.04 -14.06
CA ASP A 66 -18.82 18.30 -13.31
C ASP A 66 -17.48 19.04 -13.51
N GLY A 67 -16.45 18.38 -14.05
CA GLY A 67 -15.11 18.95 -14.18
C GLY A 67 -14.42 19.20 -12.83
N VAL A 68 -14.86 18.53 -11.76
CA VAL A 68 -14.35 18.73 -10.39
C VAL A 68 -13.78 17.42 -9.84
N PRO A 69 -12.54 17.42 -9.32
CA PRO A 69 -12.00 16.23 -8.67
C PRO A 69 -12.71 15.93 -7.36
N VAL A 70 -12.84 14.65 -7.04
CA VAL A 70 -13.45 14.19 -5.79
C VAL A 70 -12.37 14.13 -4.70
N PHE A 71 -12.68 14.75 -3.56
CA PHE A 71 -11.86 14.73 -2.34
C PHE A 71 -12.56 13.89 -1.28
N PRO A 72 -12.55 12.55 -1.39
CA PRO A 72 -13.27 11.69 -0.46
C PRO A 72 -12.73 11.91 0.94
N ASN A 73 -13.55 12.47 1.84
CA ASN A 73 -13.15 12.76 3.22
C ASN A 73 -11.88 13.62 3.34
N LEU A 74 -11.74 14.63 2.46
CA LEU A 74 -10.57 15.53 2.42
C LEU A 74 -9.23 14.83 2.20
N ARG A 75 -9.25 13.64 1.61
CA ARG A 75 -8.05 12.85 1.32
C ARG A 75 -7.46 13.28 -0.02
N LEU A 76 -6.15 13.57 -0.04
CA LEU A 76 -5.47 14.15 -1.20
C LEU A 76 -4.92 13.10 -2.18
N GLY A 77 -4.79 11.83 -1.79
CA GLY A 77 -4.09 10.84 -2.61
C GLY A 77 -4.81 10.57 -3.92
N SER A 78 -6.12 10.34 -3.88
CA SER A 78 -6.97 10.12 -5.05
C SER A 78 -6.97 11.32 -6.01
N VAL A 79 -6.80 12.54 -5.50
CA VAL A 79 -6.80 13.76 -6.33
C VAL A 79 -5.61 13.74 -7.28
N LEU A 80 -4.44 13.34 -6.81
CA LEU A 80 -3.23 13.27 -7.64
C LEU A 80 -3.43 12.35 -8.86
N ALA A 81 -4.12 11.23 -8.67
CA ALA A 81 -4.43 10.31 -9.77
C ALA A 81 -5.56 10.84 -10.69
N GLN A 82 -6.39 11.77 -10.21
CA GLN A 82 -7.43 12.41 -11.03
C GLN A 82 -6.88 13.53 -11.90
N LEU A 83 -5.78 14.19 -11.53
CA LEU A 83 -5.26 15.39 -12.21
C LEU A 83 -5.03 15.21 -13.72
N PRO A 84 -4.45 14.11 -14.23
CA PRO A 84 -4.29 13.94 -15.67
C PRO A 84 -5.64 13.89 -16.41
N THR A 85 -6.62 13.22 -15.84
CA THR A 85 -7.97 13.15 -16.41
C THR A 85 -8.66 14.51 -16.35
N LEU A 86 -8.53 15.23 -15.24
CA LEU A 86 -9.03 16.60 -15.08
C LEU A 86 -8.44 17.57 -16.12
N ALA A 87 -7.15 17.43 -16.42
CA ALA A 87 -6.52 18.23 -17.46
C ALA A 87 -7.08 17.87 -18.85
N ALA A 88 -7.32 16.58 -19.10
CA ALA A 88 -7.87 16.10 -20.37
C ALA A 88 -9.34 16.49 -20.58
N THR A 89 -10.17 16.64 -19.54
CA THR A 89 -11.56 17.10 -19.70
C THR A 89 -11.65 18.52 -20.28
N ARG A 90 -10.55 19.30 -20.25
CA ARG A 90 -10.48 20.61 -20.90
C ARG A 90 -10.12 20.54 -22.39
N LEU A 91 -9.73 19.37 -22.88
CA LEU A 91 -9.18 19.15 -24.21
C LEU A 91 -10.06 18.22 -25.06
N THR A 92 -10.86 17.37 -24.44
CA THR A 92 -11.68 16.36 -25.13
C THR A 92 -12.93 15.99 -24.33
N ASP A 93 -14.02 15.70 -25.05
CA ASP A 93 -15.27 15.15 -24.53
C ASP A 93 -15.39 13.64 -24.76
N ASP A 94 -14.36 12.99 -25.31
CA ASP A 94 -14.35 11.54 -25.53
C ASP A 94 -14.28 10.78 -24.19
N VAL A 95 -15.44 10.31 -23.75
CA VAL A 95 -15.61 9.56 -22.50
C VAL A 95 -14.74 8.30 -22.47
N VAL A 96 -14.51 7.64 -23.60
CA VAL A 96 -13.69 6.41 -23.65
C VAL A 96 -12.23 6.76 -23.39
N LEU A 97 -11.73 7.84 -24.00
CA LEU A 97 -10.37 8.32 -23.75
C LEU A 97 -10.18 8.77 -22.29
N LEU A 98 -11.12 9.56 -21.74
CA LEU A 98 -11.09 10.00 -20.35
C LEU A 98 -11.10 8.80 -19.38
N ARG A 99 -11.92 7.79 -19.66
CA ARG A 99 -12.01 6.55 -18.88
C ARG A 99 -10.66 5.82 -18.81
N HIS A 100 -9.99 5.70 -19.95
CA HIS A 100 -8.68 5.06 -20.02
C HIS A 100 -7.63 5.88 -19.28
N LEU A 101 -7.59 7.20 -19.49
CA LEU A 101 -6.64 8.07 -18.79
C LEU A 101 -6.79 8.01 -17.27
N PHE A 102 -8.03 8.00 -16.79
CA PHE A 102 -8.36 7.80 -15.37
C PHE A 102 -7.80 6.47 -14.87
N SER A 103 -8.14 5.38 -15.56
CA SER A 103 -7.76 4.03 -15.17
C SER A 103 -6.24 3.83 -15.19
N PHE A 104 -5.56 4.31 -16.23
CA PHE A 104 -4.10 4.23 -16.34
C PHE A 104 -3.40 5.03 -15.24
N THR A 105 -3.91 6.20 -14.86
CA THR A 105 -3.26 7.02 -13.83
C THR A 105 -3.34 6.35 -12.45
N TYR A 106 -4.48 5.76 -12.09
CA TYR A 106 -4.61 5.01 -10.83
C TYR A 106 -3.70 3.79 -10.79
N VAL A 107 -3.61 3.06 -11.90
CA VAL A 107 -2.76 1.88 -12.03
C VAL A 107 -1.27 2.22 -12.11
N ALA A 108 -0.91 3.42 -12.58
CA ALA A 108 0.48 3.85 -12.63
C ALA A 108 1.12 3.88 -11.23
N LEU A 109 0.35 4.16 -10.18
CA LEU A 109 0.90 4.29 -8.83
C LEU A 109 1.55 3.00 -8.28
N PRO A 110 0.89 1.82 -8.26
CA PRO A 110 1.54 0.58 -7.88
C PRO A 110 2.72 0.21 -8.79
N VAL A 111 2.61 0.46 -10.09
CA VAL A 111 3.70 0.19 -11.05
C VAL A 111 4.94 1.05 -10.76
N VAL A 112 4.76 2.35 -10.58
CA VAL A 112 5.84 3.29 -10.23
C VAL A 112 6.45 2.90 -8.88
N SER A 113 5.63 2.56 -7.88
CA SER A 113 6.11 2.09 -6.59
C SER A 113 7.02 0.85 -6.74
N LEU A 114 6.61 -0.14 -7.52
CA LEU A 114 7.42 -1.34 -7.81
C LEU A 114 8.71 -1.02 -8.54
N LEU A 115 8.69 -0.12 -9.53
CA LEU A 115 9.88 0.31 -10.26
C LEU A 115 10.88 1.00 -9.33
N VAL A 116 10.40 1.88 -8.46
CA VAL A 116 11.22 2.53 -7.43
C VAL A 116 11.78 1.50 -6.45
N CYS A 117 10.94 0.60 -5.92
CA CYS A 117 11.38 -0.49 -5.05
C CYS A 117 12.47 -1.34 -5.72
N TRP A 118 12.27 -1.73 -6.98
CA TRP A 118 13.24 -2.49 -7.75
C TRP A 118 14.55 -1.72 -7.91
N SER A 119 14.49 -0.44 -8.28
CA SER A 119 15.69 0.40 -8.40
C SER A 119 16.52 0.45 -7.11
N ILE A 120 15.85 0.42 -5.94
CA ILE A 120 16.50 0.44 -4.62
C ILE A 120 17.21 -0.89 -4.33
N VAL A 121 16.55 -2.02 -4.65
CA VAL A 121 17.02 -3.35 -4.21
C VAL A 121 17.92 -4.06 -5.24
N ARG A 122 17.79 -3.75 -6.54
CA ARG A 122 18.36 -4.55 -7.66
C ARG A 122 19.87 -4.76 -7.62
N GLU A 123 20.62 -3.90 -6.93
CA GLU A 123 22.09 -3.92 -6.86
C GLU A 123 22.61 -4.59 -5.59
N ARG A 124 21.83 -4.59 -4.50
CA ARG A 124 22.29 -5.04 -3.17
C ARG A 124 21.62 -6.33 -2.71
N ARG A 125 20.28 -6.38 -2.78
CA ARG A 125 19.42 -7.41 -2.18
C ARG A 125 18.16 -7.60 -3.02
N PRO A 126 18.27 -8.02 -4.29
CA PRO A 126 17.13 -8.10 -5.22
C PRO A 126 15.97 -8.96 -4.68
N GLU A 127 16.23 -9.93 -3.82
CA GLU A 127 15.25 -10.79 -3.16
C GLU A 127 14.21 -10.01 -2.33
N LEU A 128 14.57 -8.82 -1.81
CA LEU A 128 13.66 -8.00 -1.01
C LEU A 128 12.50 -7.41 -1.83
N ILE A 129 12.56 -7.46 -3.17
CA ILE A 129 11.44 -7.07 -4.03
C ILE A 129 10.20 -7.94 -3.80
N LEU A 130 10.39 -9.18 -3.31
CA LEU A 130 9.29 -10.10 -3.06
C LEU A 130 8.31 -9.55 -2.02
N LEU A 131 8.77 -8.74 -1.06
CA LEU A 131 7.91 -8.15 -0.03
C LEU A 131 6.86 -7.18 -0.60
N PRO A 132 7.23 -6.09 -1.30
CA PRO A 132 6.25 -5.23 -1.95
C PRO A 132 5.48 -5.96 -3.05
N LEU A 133 6.11 -6.87 -3.81
CA LEU A 133 5.44 -7.61 -4.88
C LEU A 133 4.29 -8.47 -4.36
N LEU A 134 4.54 -9.30 -3.33
CA LEU A 134 3.52 -10.14 -2.71
C LEU A 134 2.40 -9.31 -2.11
N PHE A 135 2.74 -8.21 -1.44
CA PHE A 135 1.75 -7.28 -0.91
C PHE A 135 0.86 -6.68 -2.01
N LEU A 136 1.44 -6.23 -3.14
CA LEU A 136 0.67 -5.67 -4.26
C LEU A 136 -0.27 -6.70 -4.90
N VAL A 137 0.21 -7.94 -5.08
CA VAL A 137 -0.58 -9.05 -5.62
C VAL A 137 -1.72 -9.41 -4.68
N ALA A 138 -1.45 -9.56 -3.39
CA ALA A 138 -2.47 -9.86 -2.39
C ALA A 138 -3.55 -8.78 -2.34
N ASN A 139 -3.19 -7.51 -2.51
CA ASN A 139 -4.17 -6.42 -2.52
C ASN A 139 -5.07 -6.38 -3.75
N GLN A 140 -4.76 -7.09 -4.83
CA GLN A 140 -5.68 -7.17 -5.97
C GLN A 140 -7.01 -7.85 -5.60
N ILE A 141 -7.02 -8.67 -4.53
CA ILE A 141 -8.23 -9.33 -4.00
C ILE A 141 -9.24 -8.31 -3.45
N ASN A 142 -8.79 -7.13 -3.02
CA ASN A 142 -9.67 -6.12 -2.44
C ASN A 142 -10.51 -5.37 -3.50
N PHE A 143 -10.26 -5.56 -4.81
CA PHE A 143 -10.95 -4.90 -5.94
C PHE A 143 -11.15 -3.38 -5.81
N SER A 144 -10.38 -2.70 -4.95
CA SER A 144 -10.52 -1.28 -4.62
C SER A 144 -9.27 -0.53 -5.05
N ALA A 145 -9.11 -0.32 -6.36
CA ALA A 145 -7.92 0.31 -6.91
C ALA A 145 -7.82 1.83 -6.61
N VAL A 146 -8.92 2.46 -6.22
CA VAL A 146 -8.95 3.89 -5.83
C VAL A 146 -8.78 4.11 -4.31
N SER A 147 -8.42 3.05 -3.57
CA SER A 147 -8.26 3.13 -2.12
C SER A 147 -7.07 3.99 -1.70
N GLU A 148 -7.36 5.04 -0.95
CA GLU A 148 -6.38 5.95 -0.33
C GLU A 148 -5.41 5.23 0.63
N LEU A 149 -5.84 4.12 1.24
CA LEU A 149 -4.97 3.27 2.04
C LEU A 149 -3.90 2.61 1.17
N LEU A 150 -4.27 2.12 -0.02
CA LEU A 150 -3.31 1.54 -0.96
C LEU A 150 -2.31 2.58 -1.44
N PHE A 151 -2.75 3.83 -1.68
CA PHE A 151 -1.86 4.94 -2.03
C PHE A 151 -0.79 5.14 -0.96
N SER A 152 -1.20 5.16 0.32
CA SER A 152 -0.28 5.24 1.45
C SER A 152 0.73 4.09 1.44
N LEU A 153 0.27 2.87 1.20
CA LEU A 153 1.12 1.68 1.19
C LEU A 153 2.12 1.67 0.01
N TYR A 154 1.70 2.11 -1.17
CA TYR A 154 2.58 2.25 -2.34
C TYR A 154 3.68 3.29 -2.11
N LEU A 155 3.43 4.34 -1.33
CA LEU A 155 4.45 5.34 -0.97
C LEU A 155 5.38 4.85 0.15
N VAL A 156 4.88 4.02 1.07
CA VAL A 156 5.63 3.52 2.22
C VAL A 156 6.68 2.47 1.82
N TRP A 157 6.37 1.57 0.88
CA TRP A 157 7.30 0.49 0.48
C TRP A 157 8.69 0.97 0.03
N PRO A 158 8.81 1.95 -0.89
CA PRO A 158 10.11 2.54 -1.23
C PRO A 158 10.88 3.07 -0.03
N PHE A 159 10.20 3.73 0.92
CA PHE A 159 10.83 4.26 2.12
C PHE A 159 11.33 3.16 3.04
N VAL A 160 10.55 2.10 3.27
CA VAL A 160 10.96 0.96 4.10
C VAL A 160 12.22 0.32 3.53
N LEU A 161 12.28 0.11 2.21
CA LEU A 161 13.46 -0.45 1.55
C LEU A 161 14.67 0.49 1.59
N LEU A 162 14.47 1.81 1.41
CA LEU A 162 15.53 2.80 1.56
C LEU A 162 16.07 2.86 2.99
N ALA A 163 15.21 2.85 3.99
CA ALA A 163 15.59 2.83 5.40
C ALA A 163 16.38 1.56 5.75
N ALA A 164 15.99 0.41 5.21
CA ALA A 164 16.69 -0.85 5.47
C ALA A 164 18.04 -0.97 4.73
N LEU A 165 18.11 -0.57 3.46
CA LEU A 165 19.29 -0.81 2.62
C LEU A 165 20.24 0.37 2.52
N ALA A 166 19.77 1.59 2.76
CA ALA A 166 20.54 2.81 2.61
C ALA A 166 20.15 3.88 3.65
N PRO A 167 20.24 3.56 4.96
CA PRO A 167 19.77 4.47 6.00
C PRO A 167 20.53 5.81 6.03
N ASN A 168 21.83 5.78 5.69
CA ASN A 168 22.70 6.95 5.71
C ASN A 168 22.75 7.72 4.37
N ARG A 169 21.70 7.60 3.54
CA ARG A 169 21.55 8.41 2.32
C ARG A 169 20.63 9.60 2.58
N ARG A 170 21.03 10.80 2.15
CA ARG A 170 20.21 12.02 2.27
C ARG A 170 18.84 11.86 1.61
N LEU A 171 18.79 11.15 0.48
CA LEU A 171 17.53 10.86 -0.21
C LEU A 171 16.54 10.11 0.69
N THR A 172 17.01 9.16 1.50
CA THR A 172 16.18 8.42 2.47
C THR A 172 15.56 9.38 3.47
N LEU A 173 16.35 10.31 4.00
CA LEU A 173 15.85 11.30 4.96
C LEU A 173 14.85 12.27 4.33
N ILE A 174 15.14 12.79 3.14
CA ILE A 174 14.25 13.69 2.40
C ILE A 174 12.93 12.99 2.11
N TYR A 175 12.99 11.75 1.63
CA TYR A 175 11.79 10.95 1.37
C TYR A 175 10.98 10.78 2.65
N GLY A 176 11.61 10.41 3.77
CA GLY A 176 10.94 10.27 5.07
C GLY A 176 10.30 11.57 5.55
N ALA A 177 11.01 12.69 5.40
CA ALA A 177 10.53 14.02 5.80
C ALA A 177 9.31 14.47 5.00
N VAL A 178 9.25 14.12 3.70
CA VAL A 178 8.08 14.38 2.83
C VAL A 178 6.95 13.39 3.14
N LEU A 179 7.28 12.12 3.38
CA LEU A 179 6.29 11.07 3.63
C LEU A 179 5.51 11.29 4.94
N ALA A 180 6.17 11.79 5.99
CA ALA A 180 5.53 12.01 7.29
C ALA A 180 4.26 12.89 7.22
N PRO A 181 4.31 14.14 6.72
CA PRO A 181 3.11 14.96 6.58
C PRO A 181 2.12 14.40 5.54
N LEU A 182 2.58 13.70 4.50
CA LEU A 182 1.67 13.05 3.55
C LEU A 182 0.79 11.99 4.22
N LEU A 183 1.35 11.13 5.08
CA LEU A 183 0.58 10.08 5.76
C LEU A 183 -0.54 10.63 6.66
N LEU A 184 -0.39 11.84 7.19
CA LEU A 184 -1.46 12.54 7.92
C LEU A 184 -2.66 12.86 7.01
N LEU A 185 -2.40 13.19 5.74
CA LEU A 185 -3.38 13.69 4.77
C LEU A 185 -4.00 12.60 3.89
N LEU A 186 -3.38 11.41 3.82
CA LEU A 186 -3.83 10.36 2.90
C LEU A 186 -5.00 9.53 3.42
N HIS A 187 -4.89 8.93 4.61
CA HIS A 187 -5.89 7.96 5.08
C HIS A 187 -6.04 7.92 6.61
N PRO A 188 -7.24 7.64 7.17
CA PRO A 188 -7.43 7.40 8.60
C PRO A 188 -6.44 6.39 9.18
N LEU A 189 -6.35 5.20 8.59
CA LEU A 189 -5.39 4.16 8.99
C LEU A 189 -3.91 4.54 8.71
N GLY A 190 -3.65 5.72 8.13
CA GLY A 190 -2.31 6.29 8.02
C GLY A 190 -1.62 6.44 9.37
N PHE A 191 -2.37 6.54 10.49
CA PHE A 191 -1.76 6.57 11.83
C PHE A 191 -0.97 5.29 12.13
N ALA A 192 -1.47 4.12 11.71
CA ALA A 192 -0.81 2.84 11.98
C ALA A 192 0.50 2.74 11.17
N LEU A 193 0.47 3.19 9.92
CA LEU A 193 1.65 3.27 9.06
C LEU A 193 2.67 4.26 9.61
N ALA A 194 2.24 5.46 10.00
CA ALA A 194 3.11 6.45 10.61
C ALA A 194 3.71 5.95 11.94
N GLY A 195 2.92 5.29 12.78
CA GLY A 195 3.40 4.65 14.01
C GLY A 195 4.47 3.58 13.73
N PHE A 196 4.23 2.70 12.76
CA PHE A 196 5.21 1.71 12.31
C PHE A 196 6.50 2.38 11.80
N LEU A 197 6.41 3.41 10.97
CA LEU A 197 7.58 4.12 10.45
C LEU A 197 8.33 4.90 11.53
N SER A 198 7.65 5.38 12.57
CA SER A 198 8.28 5.96 13.75
C SER A 198 9.18 4.93 14.45
N LEU A 199 8.71 3.68 14.61
CA LEU A 199 9.51 2.60 15.16
C LEU A 199 10.72 2.27 14.26
N VAL A 200 10.53 2.18 12.94
CA VAL A 200 11.62 1.96 11.98
C VAL A 200 12.69 3.05 12.09
N ALA A 201 12.27 4.32 12.14
CA ALA A 201 13.18 5.46 12.30
C ALA A 201 13.91 5.43 13.65
N LEU A 202 13.22 5.06 14.74
CA LEU A 202 13.82 4.92 16.07
C LEU A 202 14.86 3.79 16.11
N LEU A 203 14.58 2.66 15.46
CA LEU A 203 15.53 1.55 15.34
C LEU A 203 16.80 1.99 14.59
N ASN A 204 16.65 2.68 13.45
CA ASN A 204 17.79 3.24 12.72
C ASN A 204 18.59 4.23 13.58
N ALA A 205 17.92 5.14 14.29
CA ALA A 205 18.58 6.05 15.22
C ALA A 205 19.37 5.30 16.31
N ARG A 206 18.89 4.15 16.79
CA ARG A 206 19.60 3.35 17.81
C ARG A 206 20.81 2.62 17.23
N PHE A 207 20.71 2.08 16.02
CA PHE A 207 21.82 1.38 15.38
C PHE A 207 22.92 2.34 14.90
N ASP A 208 22.58 3.54 14.41
CA ASP A 208 23.56 4.54 13.96
C ASP A 208 24.30 5.28 15.09
N ARG A 209 23.81 5.18 16.35
CA ARG A 209 24.48 5.78 17.54
C ARG A 209 25.92 5.34 17.70
N ALA A 210 26.25 4.14 17.22
CA ALA A 210 27.60 3.60 17.29
C ALA A 210 28.58 4.28 16.32
N THR A 211 28.08 5.00 15.31
CA THR A 211 28.89 5.45 14.18
C THR A 211 28.87 6.98 13.99
N ASP A 212 27.70 7.63 14.03
CA ASP A 212 27.60 9.07 13.74
C ASP A 212 26.41 9.76 14.47
N ARG A 213 26.73 10.84 15.21
CA ARG A 213 25.75 11.66 15.94
C ARG A 213 24.79 12.41 15.02
N THR A 214 25.20 12.80 13.82
CA THR A 214 24.38 13.59 12.90
C THR A 214 23.22 12.76 12.34
N TRP A 215 23.49 11.54 11.87
CA TRP A 215 22.49 10.60 11.40
C TRP A 215 21.54 10.16 12.51
N THR A 216 22.06 9.92 13.71
CA THR A 216 21.24 9.64 14.90
C THR A 216 20.20 10.73 15.14
N ARG A 217 20.60 12.02 15.06
CA ARG A 217 19.68 13.16 15.23
C ARG A 217 18.66 13.23 14.11
N ALA A 218 19.08 13.02 12.87
CA ALA A 218 18.17 13.04 11.71
C ALA A 218 17.09 11.96 11.82
N TRP A 219 17.48 10.72 12.14
CA TRP A 219 16.55 9.62 12.37
C TRP A 219 15.63 9.84 13.58
N SER A 220 16.16 10.41 14.67
CA SER A 220 15.32 10.80 15.82
C SER A 220 14.29 11.87 15.43
N GLY A 221 14.68 12.83 14.58
CA GLY A 221 13.78 13.84 14.02
C GLY A 221 12.68 13.23 13.17
N LEU A 222 13.01 12.29 12.28
CA LEU A 222 12.00 11.55 11.50
C LEU A 222 11.07 10.72 12.37
N ALA A 223 11.61 10.03 13.39
CA ALA A 223 10.80 9.25 14.32
C ALA A 223 9.76 10.14 15.03
N ALA A 224 10.17 11.32 15.47
CA ALA A 224 9.28 12.33 16.05
C ALA A 224 8.25 12.83 15.03
N ALA A 225 8.65 13.15 13.80
CA ALA A 225 7.74 13.61 12.75
C ALA A 225 6.65 12.57 12.42
N PHE A 226 7.03 11.29 12.29
CA PHE A 226 6.06 10.21 12.09
C PHE A 226 5.16 9.98 13.32
N ALA A 227 5.71 10.07 14.54
CA ALA A 227 4.90 9.95 15.76
C ALA A 227 3.87 11.08 15.87
N VAL A 228 4.28 12.33 15.61
CA VAL A 228 3.38 13.48 15.57
C VAL A 228 2.28 13.28 14.51
N SER A 229 2.66 12.83 13.31
CA SER A 229 1.69 12.55 12.24
C SER A 229 0.70 11.46 12.64
N ALA A 230 1.15 10.40 13.32
CA ALA A 230 0.28 9.34 13.82
C ALA A 230 -0.71 9.87 14.87
N VAL A 231 -0.22 10.61 15.86
CA VAL A 231 -1.05 11.18 16.94
C VAL A 231 -2.07 12.18 16.37
N LEU A 232 -1.64 13.11 15.52
CA LEU A 232 -2.54 14.08 14.89
C LEU A 232 -3.61 13.38 14.04
N ARG A 233 -3.26 12.30 13.34
CA ARG A 233 -4.25 11.52 12.57
C ARG A 233 -5.26 10.83 13.47
N VAL A 234 -4.83 10.25 14.59
CA VAL A 234 -5.74 9.66 15.58
C VAL A 234 -6.69 10.73 16.14
N ILE A 235 -6.15 11.89 16.57
CA ILE A 235 -6.95 13.00 17.08
C ILE A 235 -7.98 13.45 16.04
N SER A 236 -7.54 13.67 14.79
CA SER A 236 -8.43 14.04 13.68
C SER A 236 -9.55 13.03 13.47
N THR A 237 -9.23 11.73 13.61
CA THR A 237 -10.20 10.64 13.46
C THR A 237 -11.22 10.65 14.61
N LEU A 238 -10.76 10.84 15.85
CA LEU A 238 -11.60 10.87 17.04
C LEU A 238 -12.53 12.10 17.10
N VAL A 239 -12.07 13.25 16.60
CA VAL A 239 -12.87 14.48 16.53
C VAL A 239 -13.96 14.38 15.46
N GLY A 240 -13.91 13.39 14.56
CA GLY A 240 -14.87 13.29 13.47
C GLY A 240 -14.69 14.42 12.46
N ALA A 241 -13.44 14.77 12.14
CA ALA A 241 -13.15 15.86 11.22
C ALA A 241 -13.82 15.67 9.84
N THR A 242 -14.14 14.43 9.47
CA THR A 242 -14.81 14.09 8.21
C THR A 242 -16.20 13.49 8.44
N GLY A 243 -17.08 13.58 7.44
CA GLY A 243 -18.42 12.96 7.49
C GLY A 243 -18.36 11.44 7.73
N TYR A 244 -17.38 10.77 7.11
CA TYR A 244 -17.10 9.35 7.35
C TYR A 244 -16.71 9.07 8.81
N GLU A 245 -15.84 9.88 9.40
CA GLU A 245 -15.43 9.66 10.80
C GLU A 245 -16.59 9.95 11.77
N ARG A 246 -17.43 10.96 11.49
CA ARG A 246 -18.67 11.20 12.26
C ARG A 246 -19.62 10.01 12.21
N SER A 247 -19.76 9.37 11.04
CA SER A 247 -20.54 8.14 10.92
C SER A 247 -19.96 6.94 11.66
N LEU A 248 -18.71 6.99 12.13
CA LEU A 248 -18.16 5.94 13.00
C LEU A 248 -18.33 6.26 14.49
N THR A 249 -18.47 7.53 14.84
CA THR A 249 -18.65 7.99 16.23
C THR A 249 -20.12 8.02 16.66
N GLU A 250 -21.07 7.97 15.72
CA GLU A 250 -22.49 7.85 16.05
C GLU A 250 -22.77 6.46 16.63
N PRO A 251 -23.31 6.35 17.86
CA PRO A 251 -23.57 5.06 18.52
C PRO A 251 -24.52 4.16 17.72
N ASP A 252 -25.38 4.77 16.90
CA ASP A 252 -26.38 4.08 16.11
C ASP A 252 -25.90 3.79 14.68
N ALA A 253 -24.75 4.30 14.25
CA ALA A 253 -24.32 4.17 12.87
C ALA A 253 -23.82 2.77 12.55
N ALA A 254 -23.20 2.07 13.49
CA ALA A 254 -22.92 0.63 13.35
C ALA A 254 -24.23 -0.15 13.20
N VAL A 255 -25.28 0.23 13.93
CA VAL A 255 -26.60 -0.38 13.86
C VAL A 255 -27.27 -0.07 12.52
N ARG A 256 -27.18 1.17 12.00
CA ARG A 256 -27.68 1.57 10.67
C ARG A 256 -26.92 0.94 9.50
N TYR A 257 -25.62 0.69 9.68
CA TYR A 257 -24.81 0.01 8.68
C TYR A 257 -25.04 -1.51 8.65
N LEU A 258 -25.36 -2.10 9.80
CA LEU A 258 -25.58 -3.55 9.95
C LEU A 258 -27.05 -3.95 9.80
N LEU A 259 -28.00 -3.09 10.17
CA LEU A 259 -29.42 -3.36 10.04
C LEU A 259 -29.94 -2.79 8.71
N PRO A 260 -30.72 -3.58 7.94
CA PRO A 260 -31.29 -3.13 6.69
C PRO A 260 -32.25 -1.95 6.94
N GLU A 261 -31.89 -0.76 6.46
CA GLU A 261 -32.74 0.45 6.57
C GLU A 261 -33.94 0.39 5.60
N THR A 262 -33.89 -0.47 4.59
CA THR A 262 -34.93 -0.59 3.58
C THR A 262 -35.63 -1.95 3.61
N LEU A 263 -36.93 -1.95 3.33
CA LEU A 263 -37.76 -3.16 3.22
C LEU A 263 -37.18 -4.15 2.20
N SER A 264 -36.57 -3.65 1.12
CA SER A 264 -35.84 -4.41 0.11
C SER A 264 -34.62 -5.15 0.66
N GLN A 265 -33.80 -4.52 1.50
CA GLN A 265 -32.67 -5.20 2.14
C GLN A 265 -33.16 -6.24 3.17
N GLY A 266 -34.28 -5.98 3.86
CA GLY A 266 -34.91 -6.92 4.77
C GLY A 266 -35.50 -8.16 4.06
N LEU A 267 -35.97 -8.01 2.83
CA LEU A 267 -36.46 -9.12 1.99
C LEU A 267 -35.32 -9.96 1.40
N LEU A 268 -34.15 -9.37 1.16
CA LEU A 268 -32.97 -10.03 0.59
C LEU A 268 -32.07 -10.73 1.62
N LEU A 269 -32.32 -10.55 2.92
CA LEU A 269 -31.59 -11.20 4.03
C LEU A 269 -32.53 -12.12 4.86
N PRO A 270 -32.98 -13.28 4.34
CA PRO A 270 -34.12 -14.02 4.93
C PRO A 270 -33.83 -14.71 6.27
N GLY A 271 -32.61 -14.60 6.82
CA GLY A 271 -32.13 -15.43 7.94
C GLY A 271 -32.18 -14.82 9.33
N TRP A 272 -32.40 -13.52 9.50
CA TRP A 272 -32.18 -12.87 10.82
C TRP A 272 -33.38 -12.99 11.78
N ARG A 273 -34.61 -13.13 11.28
CA ARG A 273 -35.81 -13.02 12.14
C ARG A 273 -36.07 -14.19 13.10
N SER A 274 -35.28 -15.27 13.13
CA SER A 274 -35.60 -16.46 13.94
C SER A 274 -34.96 -16.52 15.35
N TRP A 275 -34.14 -15.55 15.77
CA TRP A 275 -33.42 -15.63 17.07
C TRP A 275 -34.13 -14.99 18.28
N GLY A 276 -35.37 -14.53 18.15
CA GLY A 276 -36.06 -13.74 19.17
C GLY A 276 -37.01 -14.47 20.14
N SER A 277 -37.19 -15.79 20.07
CA SER A 277 -38.28 -16.47 20.82
C SER A 277 -37.86 -17.31 22.03
N TRP A 278 -36.64 -17.20 22.55
CA TRP A 278 -36.24 -17.89 23.78
C TRP A 278 -36.18 -16.91 24.97
N ARG A 279 -37.35 -16.61 25.54
CA ARG A 279 -37.57 -16.24 26.95
C ARG A 279 -39.09 -16.17 27.20
N ARG A 280 -39.64 -17.29 27.67
CA ARG A 280 -40.67 -17.34 28.70
C ARG A 280 -40.24 -18.38 29.72
#